data_AF-A0A7K2JN06-F1
#
_entry.id   AF-A0A7K2JN06-F1
#
_cell.length_a   1.000
_cell.length_b   1.000
_cell.length_c   1.000
_cell.angle_alpha   90.00
_cell.angle_beta   90.00
_cell.angle_gamma   90.00
#
_symmetry.space_group_name_H-M   'P 1'
#
loop_
_entity.id
_entity.type
_entity.pdbx_description
1 polymer ?
#
loop_
_entity_poly.entity_id
_entity_poly.type
_entity_poly.pdbx_seq_one_letter_code
_entity_poly.pdbx_strand_id
1 'polypeptide(L)' 'MSLLRDAALATAFDRGAERYDRLVALNPGYHAQLRRSARRLALADGGAGRRVLDLGCGTGASTA' A
#
# COMPACT_ATOMS: atom_id res chain seq x y z
N MET A 1 -16.30 4.72 -21.77
CA MET A 1 -15.10 4.63 -20.91
C MET A 1 -14.25 3.48 -21.40
N SER A 2 -12.96 3.70 -21.65
CA SER A 2 -12.05 2.61 -22.04
C SER A 2 -11.63 1.82 -20.80
N LEU A 3 -11.67 0.49 -20.87
CA LEU A 3 -11.11 -0.37 -19.82
C LEU A 3 -9.59 -0.46 -20.01
N LEU A 4 -8.82 -0.07 -19.00
CA LEU A 4 -7.36 -0.24 -18.97
C LEU A 4 -6.97 -1.61 -18.45
N ARG A 5 -5.87 -2.17 -18.97
CA ARG A 5 -5.29 -3.46 -18.56
C ARG A 5 -3.77 -3.37 -18.49
N ASP A 6 -3.18 -4.30 -17.75
CA ASP A 6 -1.73 -4.55 -17.69
C ASP A 6 -0.90 -3.27 -17.51
N ALA A 7 0.11 -3.05 -18.34
CA ALA A 7 0.99 -1.89 -18.26
C ALA A 7 0.24 -0.55 -18.36
N ALA A 8 -0.81 -0.47 -19.17
CA ALA A 8 -1.59 0.76 -19.30
C ALA A 8 -2.35 1.09 -18.00
N LEU A 9 -2.82 0.07 -17.27
CA LEU A 9 -3.40 0.24 -15.95
C LEU A 9 -2.34 0.67 -14.94
N ALA A 10 -1.18 0.00 -14.91
CA ALA A 10 -0.09 0.33 -14.00
C ALA A 10 0.38 1.78 -14.17
N THR A 11 0.66 2.20 -15.41
CA THR A 11 1.06 3.58 -15.73
C THR A 11 0.00 4.61 -15.32
N ALA A 12 -1.29 4.27 -15.39
CA ALA A 12 -2.34 5.18 -14.94
C ALA A 12 -2.30 5.40 -13.41
N PHE A 13 -2.01 4.36 -12.62
CA PHE A 13 -1.80 4.48 -11.18
C PHE A 13 -0.52 5.27 -10.86
N ASP A 14 0.58 5.02 -11.56
CA ASP A 14 1.86 5.72 -11.34
C ASP A 14 1.73 7.25 -11.48
N ARG A 15 0.96 7.71 -12.47
CA ARG A 15 0.69 9.15 -12.68
C ARG A 15 -0.01 9.81 -11.49
N GLY A 16 -0.72 9.05 -10.67
CA GLY A 16 -1.44 9.53 -9.49
C GLY A 16 -0.68 9.41 -8.18
N ALA A 17 0.37 8.58 -8.13
CA ALA A 17 1.01 8.09 -6.90
C ALA A 17 1.46 9.22 -5.97
N GLU A 18 2.28 10.17 -6.45
CA GLU A 18 2.78 11.26 -5.59
C GLU A 18 1.68 12.14 -4.99
N ARG A 19 0.62 12.41 -5.76
CA ARG A 19 -0.51 13.21 -5.27
C ARG A 19 -1.33 12.43 -4.25
N TYR A 20 -1.48 11.13 -4.46
CA TYR A 20 -2.14 10.24 -3.53
C TYR A 20 -1.36 10.16 -2.20
N ASP A 21 -0.04 10.02 -2.25
CA ASP A 21 0.83 10.04 -1.07
C ASP A 21 0.67 11.33 -0.27
N ARG A 22 0.68 12.49 -0.93
CA ARG A 22 0.45 13.78 -0.26
C ARG A 22 -0.94 13.85 0.38
N LEU A 23 -1.97 13.38 -0.33
CA LEU A 23 -3.34 13.35 0.18
C LEU A 23 -3.44 12.49 1.45
N VAL A 24 -2.86 11.29 1.45
CA VAL A 24 -2.94 10.39 2.60
C VAL A 24 -2.03 10.82 3.75
N ALA A 25 -0.92 11.51 3.47
CA ALA A 25 -0.07 12.12 4.50
C ALA A 25 -0.80 13.22 5.30
N LEU A 26 -1.78 13.89 4.68
CA LEU A 26 -2.65 14.87 5.35
C LEU A 26 -3.77 14.21 6.18
N ASN A 27 -3.93 12.89 6.11
CA ASN A 27 -4.89 12.15 6.94
C ASN A 27 -4.18 11.58 8.18
N PRO A 28 -4.41 12.15 9.39
CA PRO A 28 -3.70 11.74 10.59
C PRO A 28 -3.84 10.26 10.94
N GLY A 29 -4.93 9.60 10.49
CA GLY A 29 -5.22 8.21 10.79
C GLY A 29 -4.65 7.20 9.80
N TYR A 30 -4.29 7.61 8.58
CA TYR A 30 -4.09 6.68 7.47
C TYR A 30 -2.98 5.65 7.73
N HIS A 31 -1.76 6.12 8.02
CA HIS A 31 -0.64 5.21 8.28
C HIS A 31 -0.82 4.41 9.58
N ALA A 32 -1.47 4.99 10.59
CA ALA A 32 -1.78 4.28 11.83
C ALA A 32 -2.78 3.13 11.59
N GLN A 33 -3.77 3.34 10.72
CA GLN A 33 -4.74 2.33 10.30
C GLN A 33 -4.09 1.23 9.47
N LEU A 34 -3.17 1.56 8.54
CA LEU A 34 -2.39 0.57 7.79
C LEU A 34 -1.58 -0.33 8.72
N ARG A 35 -0.81 0.26 9.65
CA ARG A 35 -0.08 -0.51 10.67
C ARG A 35 -0.99 -1.36 11.55
N ARG A 36 -2.19 -0.86 11.86
CA ARG A 36 -3.20 -1.61 12.62
C ARG A 36 -3.74 -2.80 11.82
N SER A 37 -3.87 -2.66 10.50
CA SER A 37 -4.26 -3.74 9.60
C SER A 37 -3.16 -4.80 9.52
N ALA A 38 -1.91 -4.39 9.29
CA ALA A 38 -0.76 -5.29 9.22
C ALA A 38 -0.60 -6.12 10.51
N ARG A 39 -0.75 -5.51 11.69
CA ARG A 39 -0.70 -6.23 12.98
C ARG A 39 -1.79 -7.31 13.13
N ARG A 40 -2.93 -7.19 12.44
CA ARG A 40 -3.99 -8.21 12.47
C ARG A 40 -3.66 -9.48 11.70
N LEU A 41 -2.62 -9.47 10.87
CA LEU A 41 -2.09 -10.69 10.28
C LEU A 41 -1.55 -11.66 11.34
N ALA A 42 -1.30 -11.17 12.56
CA ALA A 42 -0.92 -11.99 13.71
C ALA A 42 0.26 -12.94 13.41
N LEU A 43 1.23 -12.45 12.64
CA LEU A 43 2.41 -13.22 12.28
C LEU A 43 3.18 -13.57 13.56
N ALA A 44 3.44 -14.86 13.76
CA ALA A 44 4.24 -15.36 14.88
C ALA A 44 5.60 -14.63 14.92
N ASP A 45 6.05 -14.26 16.13
CA ASP A 45 7.29 -13.51 16.36
C ASP A 45 7.40 -12.23 15.52
N GLY A 46 6.27 -11.58 15.24
CA GLY A 46 6.22 -10.37 14.41
C GLY A 46 6.61 -10.61 12.94
N GLY A 47 6.62 -11.87 12.48
CA GLY A 47 7.07 -12.26 11.15
C GLY A 47 8.58 -12.50 11.03
N ALA A 48 9.32 -12.57 12.15
CA ALA A 48 10.75 -12.85 12.14
C ALA A 48 11.06 -14.15 11.36
N GLY A 49 12.06 -14.09 10.47
CA GLY A 49 12.46 -15.21 9.62
C GLY A 49 11.46 -15.57 8.50
N ARG A 50 10.39 -14.79 8.31
CA ARG A 50 9.40 -15.00 7.24
C ARG A 50 9.55 -13.98 6.11
N ARG A 51 9.02 -14.33 4.94
CA ARG A 51 8.87 -13.43 3.81
C ARG A 51 7.39 -13.10 3.67
N VAL A 52 7.06 -11.81 3.65
CA VAL A 52 5.70 -11.31 3.52
C VAL A 52 5.58 -10.64 2.16
N LEU A 53 4.49 -10.93 1.44
CA LEU A 53 4.17 -10.31 0.16
C LEU A 53 3.00 -9.34 0.33
N ASP A 54 3.25 -8.05 0.09
CA ASP A 54 2.21 -7.02 0.02
C ASP A 54 1.73 -6.88 -1.44
N LEU A 55 0.52 -7.36 -1.72
CA LEU A 55 -0.07 -7.35 -3.05
C LEU A 55 -0.73 -6.00 -3.34
N GLY A 56 -0.27 -5.32 -4.39
CA GLY A 56 -0.78 -3.99 -4.70
C GLY A 56 -0.31 -2.94 -3.69
N CYS A 57 0.93 -3.07 -3.22
CA CYS A 57 1.53 -2.21 -2.20
C CYS A 57 1.57 -0.71 -2.55
N GLY A 58 1.33 -0.36 -3.83
CA GLY A 58 1.41 1.00 -4.32
C GLY A 58 2.81 1.58 -4.06
N THR A 59 2.86 2.72 -3.39
CA THR A 59 4.10 3.39 -2.97
C THR A 59 4.73 2.78 -1.71
N GLY A 60 4.17 1.69 -1.18
CA GLY A 60 4.73 0.93 -0.05
C GLY A 60 4.28 1.42 1.33
N ALA A 61 3.28 2.29 1.42
CA ALA A 61 2.84 2.90 2.68
C ALA A 61 2.39 1.91 3.79
N SER A 62 2.08 0.66 3.42
CA SER A 62 1.63 -0.38 4.36
C SER A 62 2.79 -1.09 5.08
N THR A 63 3.98 -1.08 4.48
CA THR A 63 5.19 -1.78 4.95
C THR A 63 6.41 -0.89 5.16
N ALA A 64 6.32 0.41 4.83
CA ALA A 64 7.37 1.41 5.05
C ALA A 64 7.53 1.78 6.54
#